data_AF-A0A3D1DME5-F1
#
_entry.id   AF-A0A3D1DME5-F1
#
_cell.length_a   1.000
_cell.length_b   1.000
_cell.length_c   1.000
_cell.angle_alpha   90.00
_cell.angle_beta   90.00
_cell.angle_gamma   90.00
#
_symmetry.space_group_name_H-M   'P 1'
#
loop_
_entity.id
_entity.type
_entity.pdbx_description
1 polymer ?
#
loop_
_entity_poly.entity_id
_entity_poly.type
_entity_poly.pdbx_seq_one_letter_code
_entity_poly.pdbx_strand_id
1 'polypeptide(L)'
;TLLDSSLLLFCSNLFDGDKHQADRMPMVLAGGGGGSLTPGRLLDYRDRPVADRRACNLYLSLMDRMGVVLPQFGDGDRRLAGL
;
A
#
# COMPACT_ATOMS: atom_id res chain seq x y z
N THR A 1 -20.96 7.31 -3.24
CA THR A 1 -20.61 8.09 -2.02
C THR A 1 -19.19 8.60 -2.15
N LEU A 2 -18.77 9.57 -1.32
CA LEU A 2 -17.37 10.06 -1.34
C LEU A 2 -16.37 8.93 -1.10
N LEU A 3 -16.72 7.97 -0.23
CA LEU A 3 -15.87 6.84 0.10
C LEU A 3 -15.63 5.92 -1.11
N ASP A 4 -16.61 5.79 -2.02
CA ASP A 4 -16.49 4.96 -3.22
C ASP A 4 -15.45 5.52 -4.22
N SER A 5 -15.23 6.84 -4.23
CA SER A 5 -14.25 7.51 -5.09
C SER A 5 -12.94 7.86 -4.37
N SER A 6 -12.81 7.54 -3.09
CA SER A 6 -11.64 7.90 -2.28
C SER A 6 -10.72 6.71 -2.03
N LEU A 7 -9.46 7.01 -1.73
CA LEU A 7 -8.45 6.10 -1.20
C LEU A 7 -7.93 6.68 0.11
N LEU A 8 -8.14 5.97 1.21
CA LEU A 8 -7.71 6.37 2.55
C LEU A 8 -6.69 5.36 3.07
N LEU A 9 -5.44 5.78 3.20
CA LEU A 9 -4.37 4.97 3.79
C LEU A 9 -4.13 5.41 5.23
N PHE A 10 -4.35 4.50 6.17
CA PHE A 10 -4.01 4.67 7.58
C PHE A 10 -2.81 3.78 7.91
N CYS A 11 -1.69 4.40 8.27
CA CYS A 11 -0.43 3.73 8.56
C CYS A 11 0.43 4.55 9.53
N SER A 12 1.47 3.91 10.06
CA SER A 12 2.56 4.56 10.81
C SER A 12 3.81 4.61 9.93
N ASN A 13 4.83 5.37 10.34
CA ASN A 13 6.18 5.30 9.78
C ASN A 13 7.09 4.31 10.53
N LEU A 14 6.71 3.91 11.74
CA LEU A 14 7.43 2.98 12.60
C LEU A 14 6.48 1.92 13.17
N PHE A 15 6.91 0.67 13.14
CA PHE A 15 6.25 -0.45 13.82
C PHE A 15 6.59 -0.46 15.31
N ASP A 16 7.88 -0.36 15.64
CA ASP A 16 8.40 -0.26 17.00
C ASP A 16 9.27 1.00 17.07
N GLY A 17 8.77 2.01 17.79
CA GLY A 17 9.43 3.31 17.92
C GLY A 17 10.73 3.26 18.71
N ASP A 18 10.81 2.41 19.74
CA ASP A 18 12.01 2.27 20.56
C ASP A 18 13.16 1.70 19.73
N LYS A 19 12.86 0.71 18.88
CA LYS A 19 13.84 0.09 17.98
C LYS A 19 14.03 0.84 16.66
N HIS A 20 13.26 1.91 16.40
CA HIS A 20 13.20 2.57 15.09
C HIS A 20 12.96 1.58 13.94
N GLN A 21 12.14 0.57 14.19
CA GLN A 21 11.90 -0.54 13.27
C GLN A 21 10.70 -0.23 12.38
N ALA A 22 10.89 -0.35 11.06
CA ALA A 22 9.87 -0.02 10.05
C ALA A 22 9.48 -1.22 9.16
N ASP A 23 9.84 -2.45 9.54
CA ASP A 23 9.36 -3.64 8.84
C ASP A 23 8.04 -4.17 9.44
N ARG A 24 7.32 -4.98 8.65
CA ARG A 24 6.06 -5.65 9.04
C ARG A 24 4.97 -4.68 9.55
N MET A 25 4.96 -3.44 9.07
CA MET A 25 3.96 -2.46 9.48
C MET A 25 2.55 -2.88 9.07
N PRO A 26 1.57 -2.87 9.99
CA PRO A 26 0.18 -2.99 9.62
C PRO A 26 -0.27 -1.71 8.89
N MET A 27 -0.99 -1.87 7.79
CA MET A 27 -1.55 -0.77 7.01
C MET A 27 -3.02 -1.06 6.75
N VAL A 28 -3.86 -0.05 6.88
CA VAL A 28 -5.29 -0.14 6.54
C VAL A 28 -5.55 0.75 5.33
N LEU A 29 -6.05 0.14 4.26
CA LEU A 29 -6.51 0.85 3.08
C LEU A 29 -8.04 0.76 3.01
N ALA A 30 -8.70 1.91 2.95
CA ALA A 30 -10.15 2.02 2.88
C ALA A 30 -10.60 2.88 1.69
N GLY A 31 -11.85 2.69 1.28
CA GLY A 31 -12.45 3.36 0.13
C GLY A 31 -12.53 2.47 -1.12
N GLY A 32 -13.31 2.92 -2.09
CA GLY A 32 -13.54 2.18 -3.34
C GLY A 32 -12.53 2.51 -4.44
N GLY A 33 -11.80 3.63 -4.33
CA GLY A 33 -10.85 4.07 -5.35
C GLY A 33 -11.44 4.15 -6.76
N GLY A 34 -12.71 4.54 -6.90
CA GLY A 34 -13.42 4.54 -8.18
C GLY A 34 -13.75 3.15 -8.72
N GLY A 35 -13.87 2.14 -7.84
CA GLY A 35 -14.09 0.74 -8.20
C GLY A 35 -12.79 -0.05 -8.48
N SER A 36 -11.62 0.56 -8.28
CA SER A 36 -10.31 -0.07 -8.54
C SER A 36 -9.78 -0.92 -7.38
N LEU A 37 -10.47 -0.92 -6.24
CA LEU A 37 -10.12 -1.74 -5.07
C LEU A 37 -11.22 -2.77 -4.77
N THR A 38 -10.78 -3.94 -4.32
CA THR A 38 -11.67 -4.92 -3.70
C THR A 38 -11.53 -4.84 -2.17
N PRO A 39 -12.48 -4.21 -1.45
CA PRO A 39 -12.41 -4.07 0.01
C PRO A 39 -12.78 -5.38 0.72
N GLY A 40 -12.71 -5.38 2.07
CA GLY A 40 -13.15 -6.52 2.89
C GLY A 40 -12.20 -7.72 2.89
N ARG A 41 -10.91 -7.48 2.62
CA ARG A 41 -9.87 -8.50 2.55
C ARG A 41 -8.74 -8.22 3.53
N LEU A 42 -8.10 -9.29 4.00
CA LEU A 42 -6.79 -9.23 4.66
C LEU A 42 -5.74 -9.71 3.65
N LEU A 43 -4.79 -8.84 3.32
CA LEU A 43 -3.66 -9.18 2.44
C LEU A 43 -2.43 -9.43 3.31
N ASP A 44 -1.94 -10.67 3.31
CA ASP A 44 -0.78 -11.09 4.07
C ASP A 44 0.43 -11.32 3.15
N TYR A 45 1.48 -10.52 3.37
CA TYR A 45 2.72 -10.57 2.60
C TYR A 45 3.91 -11.06 3.41
N ARG A 46 3.71 -11.57 4.63
CA ARG A 46 4.82 -11.93 5.55
C ARG A 46 5.82 -12.92 4.93
N ASP A 47 5.31 -13.88 4.16
CA ASP A 47 6.12 -14.93 3.53
C ASP A 47 6.58 -14.57 2.10
N ARG A 48 6.36 -13.31 1.67
CA ARG A 48 6.82 -12.82 0.37
C ARG A 48 8.23 -12.25 0.46
N PRO A 49 9.01 -12.30 -0.64
CA PRO A 49 10.29 -11.61 -0.72
C PRO A 49 10.17 -10.13 -0.32
N VAL A 50 11.19 -9.58 0.35
CA VAL A 50 11.19 -8.18 0.81
C VAL A 50 10.91 -7.22 -0.35
N ALA A 51 11.49 -7.48 -1.53
CA ALA A 51 11.29 -6.68 -2.74
C ALA A 51 9.83 -6.58 -3.19
N ASP A 52 8.99 -7.58 -2.88
CA ASP A 52 7.59 -7.61 -3.32
C ASP A 52 6.64 -6.94 -2.33
N ARG A 53 7.06 -6.77 -1.07
CA ARG A 53 6.22 -6.26 0.04
C ARG A 53 6.66 -4.89 0.59
N ARG A 54 7.43 -4.12 -0.18
CA ARG A 54 7.86 -2.77 0.21
C ARG A 54 6.65 -1.82 0.24
N ALA A 55 6.63 -0.89 1.21
CA ALA A 55 5.61 0.16 1.28
C ALA A 55 5.55 0.99 -0.02
N CYS A 56 6.70 1.24 -0.64
CA CYS A 56 6.78 1.95 -1.91
C CYS A 56 6.04 1.24 -3.06
N ASN A 57 5.93 -0.10 -3.04
CA ASN A 57 5.14 -0.83 -4.03
C ASN A 57 3.65 -0.55 -3.88
N LEU A 58 3.17 -0.41 -2.63
CA LEU A 58 1.81 0.04 -2.35
C LEU A 58 1.60 1.45 -2.90
N TYR A 59 2.51 2.38 -2.62
CA TYR A 59 2.40 3.76 -3.09
C TYR A 59 2.36 3.86 -4.62
N LEU A 60 3.20 3.10 -5.35
CA LEU A 60 3.10 2.99 -6.81
C LEU A 60 1.71 2.53 -7.27
N SER A 61 1.16 1.53 -6.60
CA SER A 61 -0.16 0.97 -6.95
C SER A 61 -1.31 1.93 -6.68
N LEU A 62 -1.17 2.81 -5.69
CA LEU A 62 -2.14 3.86 -5.38
C LEU A 62 -2.00 5.04 -6.36
N MET A 63 -0.77 5.45 -6.69
CA MET A 63 -0.51 6.51 -7.67
C MET A 63 -1.06 6.15 -9.06
N ASP A 64 -0.89 4.90 -9.51
CA ASP A 64 -1.49 4.44 -10.77
C ASP A 64 -3.02 4.64 -10.79
N ARG A 65 -3.70 4.33 -9.68
CA ARG A 65 -5.16 4.50 -9.52
C ARG A 65 -5.58 5.96 -9.46
N MET A 66 -4.65 6.86 -9.14
CA MET A 66 -4.84 8.31 -9.16
C MET A 66 -4.41 8.94 -10.50
N GLY A 67 -4.01 8.13 -11.49
CA GLY A 67 -3.57 8.62 -12.80
C GLY A 67 -2.12 9.12 -12.84
N VAL A 68 -1.33 8.87 -11.79
CA VAL A 68 0.10 9.23 -11.72
C VAL A 68 0.93 7.98 -11.96
N VAL A 69 1.44 7.82 -13.18
CA VAL A 69 2.19 6.62 -13.56
C VAL A 69 3.69 6.89 -13.51
N LEU A 70 4.39 6.18 -12.62
CA LEU A 70 5.85 6.25 -12.47
C LEU A 70 6.48 4.86 -12.61
N PRO A 71 7.71 4.76 -13.12
CA PRO A 71 8.43 3.48 -13.15
C PRO A 71 8.91 3.05 -11.76
N GLN A 72 9.19 4.00 -10.86
CA GLN A 72 9.79 3.76 -9.56
C GLN A 72 9.34 4.84 -8.56
N PHE A 73 9.28 4.48 -7.27
CA PHE A 73 9.12 5.41 -6.16
C PHE A 73 9.96 4.91 -4.97
N GLY A 74 10.86 5.74 -4.43
CA GLY A 74 11.78 5.32 -3.37
C GLY A 74 12.53 4.03 -3.75
N ASP A 75 12.41 3.00 -2.91
CA ASP A 75 12.98 1.67 -3.14
C ASP A 75 12.01 0.68 -3.82
N GLY A 76 10.84 1.13 -4.27
CA GLY A 76 9.88 0.29 -5.01
C GLY A 76 9.96 0.50 -6.52
N ASP A 77 10.06 -0.59 -7.28
CA ASP A 77 10.13 -0.63 -8.74
C ASP A 77 8.96 -1.43 -9.38
N ARG A 78 8.01 -1.86 -8.56
CA ARG A 78 6.88 -2.72 -8.95
C ARG A 78 5.63 -2.37 -8.16
N ARG A 79 4.48 -2.81 -8.66
CA ARG A 79 3.19 -2.64 -7.97
C ARG A 79 3.00 -3.77 -6.96
N LEU A 80 2.30 -3.48 -5.86
CA LEU A 80 1.95 -4.47 -4.86
C LEU A 80 0.95 -5.45 -5.48
N ALA A 81 1.30 -6.73 -5.49
CA ALA A 81 0.47 -7.77 -6.07
C ALA A 81 -0.79 -8.01 -5.23
N GLY A 82 -1.94 -8.21 -5.88
CA GLY A 82 -3.19 -8.57 -5.20
C GLY A 82 -3.96 -7.40 -4.58
N LEU A 83 -3.53 -6.15 -4.82
CA LEU A 83 -4.24 -4.94 -4.39
C LEU A 83 -5.55 -4.74 -5.13
#